data_AF-A0A3D3RGN7-F1
#
_entry.id   AF-A0A3D3RGN7-F1
#
_cell.length_a   1.000
_cell.length_b   1.000
_cell.length_c   1.000
_cell.angle_alpha   90.00
_cell.angle_beta   90.00
_cell.angle_gamma   90.00
#
_symmetry.space_group_name_H-M   'P 1'
#
loop_
_entity.id
_entity.type
_entity.pdbx_description
1 polymer ?
#
loop_
_entity_poly.entity_id
_entity_poly.type
_entity_poly.pdbx_seq_one_letter_code
_entity_poly.pdbx_strand_id
1 'polypeptide(L)'
;MNLARVRVEDSLGDGIRIINGRTFQMTDSELLDNGTDATEHSIDYLANIELTDTDDDAFTIILQNNTITDDSADAIRIQSGGLLDDSFISVTLEGNSITNSVSNTAGLSVIWEGPQTILVTNANTFIGTGATNNQGINIDATSNDLADLLTLQVNNNNNFTIAGTNSEGIQVSTEGPSNILITNNLDQGIVMAGTGSAGIRFLDLAANSNVQIDNNFINMTANGGNGIFFDLINATNSSVIIDANTIGLFDGSVFANETAVGFNAMTNGPLTLGTGVNNIVNVTTVGNNNSFILFNPGGGSFDGQISLNGFLLP
;
A
#
# COMPACT_ATOMS: atom_id res chain seq x y z
N MET A 1 -1.16 -17.20 -19.86
CA MET A 1 -2.24 -16.59 -20.67
C MET A 1 -1.90 -15.13 -20.90
N ASN A 2 -2.17 -14.61 -22.11
CA ASN A 2 -1.99 -13.19 -22.43
C ASN A 2 -3.29 -12.66 -23.03
N LEU A 3 -3.85 -11.62 -22.43
CA LEU A 3 -5.04 -10.91 -22.85
C LEU A 3 -4.66 -9.49 -23.28
N ALA A 4 -5.17 -9.04 -24.43
CA ALA A 4 -4.94 -7.70 -24.92
C ALA A 4 -6.24 -7.14 -25.52
N ARG A 5 -6.61 -5.91 -25.14
CA ARG A 5 -7.81 -5.23 -25.63
C ARG A 5 -9.09 -6.03 -25.40
N VAL A 6 -9.20 -6.63 -24.22
CA VAL A 6 -10.39 -7.35 -23.78
C VAL A 6 -11.29 -6.37 -23.03
N ARG A 7 -12.61 -6.51 -23.18
CA ARG A 7 -13.60 -5.85 -22.35
C ARG A 7 -14.48 -6.89 -21.68
N VAL A 8 -14.61 -6.81 -20.36
CA VAL A 8 -15.54 -7.62 -19.55
C VAL A 8 -16.34 -6.66 -18.67
N GLU A 9 -17.66 -6.73 -18.75
CA GLU A 9 -18.55 -5.81 -18.05
C GLU A 9 -19.79 -6.52 -17.52
N ASP A 10 -20.35 -5.99 -16.43
CA ASP A 10 -21.62 -6.41 -15.83
C ASP A 10 -21.72 -7.92 -15.56
N SER A 11 -20.59 -8.55 -15.21
CA SER A 11 -20.57 -9.98 -14.88
C SER A 11 -21.36 -10.25 -13.58
N LEU A 12 -22.16 -11.31 -13.56
CA LEU A 12 -22.86 -11.81 -12.36
C LEU A 12 -21.93 -12.63 -11.44
N GLY A 13 -20.65 -12.29 -11.40
CA GLY A 13 -19.55 -13.02 -10.78
C GLY A 13 -18.24 -12.31 -11.09
N ASP A 14 -17.10 -12.97 -10.82
CA ASP A 14 -15.80 -12.39 -11.16
C ASP A 14 -15.72 -12.00 -12.64
N GLY A 15 -15.03 -10.90 -12.94
CA GLY A 15 -14.75 -10.49 -14.32
C GLY A 15 -13.81 -11.48 -15.00
N ILE A 16 -12.63 -11.67 -14.42
CA ILE A 16 -11.67 -12.69 -14.85
C ILE A 16 -11.21 -13.47 -13.62
N ARG A 17 -11.38 -14.80 -13.69
CA ARG A 17 -10.89 -15.72 -12.68
C ARG A 17 -9.73 -16.57 -13.18
N ILE A 18 -8.62 -16.56 -12.46
CA ILE A 18 -7.42 -17.32 -12.74
C ILE A 18 -7.14 -18.25 -11.55
N ILE A 19 -7.06 -19.55 -11.82
CA ILE A 19 -6.71 -20.57 -10.81
C ILE A 19 -5.43 -21.25 -11.25
N ASN A 20 -4.39 -21.22 -10.41
CA ASN A 20 -3.08 -21.84 -10.65
C ASN A 20 -2.41 -21.43 -11.98
N GLY A 21 -2.64 -20.19 -12.42
CA GLY A 21 -2.11 -19.68 -13.68
C GLY A 21 -0.67 -19.21 -13.56
N ARG A 22 0.33 -20.05 -13.91
CA ARG A 22 1.78 -19.72 -13.86
C ARG A 22 2.16 -18.35 -14.42
N THR A 23 1.53 -17.94 -15.50
CA THR A 23 1.71 -16.59 -16.05
C THR A 23 0.39 -16.04 -16.53
N PHE A 24 0.00 -14.89 -16.04
CA PHE A 24 -1.13 -14.11 -16.50
C PHE A 24 -0.65 -12.70 -16.88
N GLN A 25 -0.98 -12.28 -18.09
CA GLN A 25 -0.71 -10.93 -18.57
C GLN A 25 -1.99 -10.34 -19.15
N MET A 26 -2.27 -9.08 -18.82
CA MET A 26 -3.37 -8.32 -19.38
C MET A 26 -2.94 -6.90 -19.73
N THR A 27 -3.20 -6.49 -20.97
CA THR A 27 -2.78 -5.19 -21.50
C THR A 27 -3.90 -4.46 -22.22
N ASP A 28 -3.94 -3.13 -22.10
CA ASP A 28 -4.87 -2.25 -22.82
C ASP A 28 -6.35 -2.73 -22.72
N SER A 29 -6.77 -3.28 -21.58
CA SER A 29 -8.08 -3.93 -21.39
C SER A 29 -8.98 -3.18 -20.41
N GLU A 30 -10.26 -3.51 -20.42
CA GLU A 30 -11.31 -2.89 -19.61
C GLU A 30 -12.07 -3.94 -18.81
N LEU A 31 -12.13 -3.80 -17.49
CA LEU A 31 -13.00 -4.57 -16.61
C LEU A 31 -13.88 -3.60 -15.85
N LEU A 32 -15.18 -3.63 -16.12
CA LEU A 32 -16.10 -2.58 -15.67
C LEU A 32 -17.24 -3.21 -14.88
N ASP A 33 -17.34 -2.88 -13.60
CA ASP A 33 -18.48 -3.17 -12.74
C ASP A 33 -18.85 -4.67 -12.78
N ASN A 34 -17.84 -5.52 -12.53
CA ASN A 34 -18.00 -6.97 -12.48
C ASN A 34 -18.21 -7.41 -11.04
N GLY A 35 -19.17 -8.30 -10.84
CA GLY A 35 -19.55 -8.80 -9.52
C GLY A 35 -20.82 -8.13 -9.00
N THR A 36 -21.46 -8.82 -8.07
CA THR A 36 -22.73 -8.42 -7.43
C THR A 36 -22.69 -8.56 -5.92
N ASP A 37 -21.64 -9.19 -5.38
CA ASP A 37 -21.40 -9.32 -3.95
C ASP A 37 -19.93 -9.11 -3.55
N ALA A 38 -19.69 -9.05 -2.24
CA ALA A 38 -18.39 -8.72 -1.65
C ALA A 38 -17.30 -9.80 -1.83
N THR A 39 -17.58 -10.87 -2.56
CA THR A 39 -16.61 -11.95 -2.89
C THR A 39 -16.33 -12.06 -4.38
N GLU A 40 -16.96 -11.21 -5.19
CA GLU A 40 -16.84 -11.21 -6.64
C GLU A 40 -16.02 -9.99 -7.06
N HIS A 41 -14.92 -10.25 -7.76
CA HIS A 41 -13.87 -9.29 -8.09
C HIS A 41 -13.77 -9.05 -9.60
N SER A 42 -13.28 -7.89 -10.02
CA SER A 42 -12.91 -7.69 -11.42
C SER A 42 -11.81 -8.67 -11.85
N ILE A 43 -10.78 -8.87 -11.01
CA ILE A 43 -9.79 -9.94 -11.19
C ILE A 43 -9.67 -10.76 -9.91
N ASP A 44 -9.99 -12.05 -9.96
CA ASP A 44 -9.68 -13.04 -8.92
C ASP A 44 -8.54 -13.94 -9.40
N TYR A 45 -7.41 -13.91 -8.68
CA TYR A 45 -6.30 -14.82 -8.86
C TYR A 45 -6.10 -15.66 -7.60
N LEU A 46 -6.24 -16.97 -7.76
CA LEU A 46 -6.01 -17.95 -6.69
C LEU A 46 -4.92 -18.94 -7.11
N ALA A 47 -3.82 -18.98 -6.36
CA ALA A 47 -2.87 -20.09 -6.40
C ALA A 47 -3.19 -21.08 -5.29
N ASN A 48 -3.87 -22.17 -5.60
CA ASN A 48 -4.17 -23.27 -4.68
C ASN A 48 -3.43 -24.52 -5.18
N ILE A 49 -2.16 -24.64 -4.78
CA ILE A 49 -1.37 -25.85 -5.06
C ILE A 49 -1.66 -26.85 -3.93
N GLU A 50 -1.78 -28.14 -4.28
CA GLU A 50 -2.13 -29.18 -3.32
C GLU A 50 -1.07 -29.27 -2.20
N LEU A 51 -1.50 -29.41 -0.93
CA LEU A 51 -0.64 -29.56 0.27
C LEU A 51 0.42 -30.68 0.23
N THR A 52 0.45 -31.47 -0.84
CA THR A 52 1.40 -32.57 -1.06
C THR A 52 2.40 -32.29 -2.17
N ASP A 53 2.24 -31.17 -2.87
CA ASP A 53 3.26 -30.68 -3.79
C ASP A 53 4.39 -30.07 -2.96
N THR A 54 5.60 -30.55 -3.20
CA THR A 54 6.83 -30.05 -2.55
C THR A 54 7.69 -29.27 -3.53
N ASP A 55 7.18 -29.02 -4.74
CA ASP A 55 7.89 -28.23 -5.74
C ASP A 55 7.52 -26.74 -5.56
N ASP A 56 8.53 -25.90 -5.27
CA ASP A 56 8.36 -24.45 -5.21
C ASP A 56 7.93 -23.92 -6.59
N ASP A 57 6.73 -23.40 -6.67
CA ASP A 57 6.16 -22.93 -7.91
C ASP A 57 6.37 -21.44 -8.13
N ALA A 58 6.55 -21.04 -9.38
CA ALA A 58 6.67 -19.64 -9.76
C ALA A 58 5.42 -19.15 -10.50
N PHE A 59 4.88 -18.03 -10.03
CA PHE A 59 3.73 -17.36 -10.61
C PHE A 59 4.09 -15.93 -11.04
N THR A 60 3.47 -15.45 -12.11
CA THR A 60 3.70 -14.11 -12.63
C THR A 60 2.41 -13.48 -13.12
N ILE A 61 2.13 -12.27 -12.64
CA ILE A 61 0.96 -11.45 -13.01
C ILE A 61 1.47 -10.10 -13.52
N ILE A 62 1.08 -9.73 -14.73
CA ILE A 62 1.47 -8.46 -15.37
C ILE A 62 0.21 -7.75 -15.86
N LEU A 63 -0.10 -6.58 -15.30
CA LEU A 63 -1.23 -5.75 -15.69
C LEU A 63 -0.70 -4.41 -16.20
N GLN A 64 -0.94 -4.08 -17.48
CA GLN A 64 -0.46 -2.83 -18.07
C GLN A 64 -1.57 -2.07 -18.80
N ASN A 65 -1.68 -0.77 -18.54
CA ASN A 65 -2.58 0.14 -19.24
C ASN A 65 -4.06 -0.30 -19.24
N ASN A 66 -4.52 -0.96 -18.17
CA ASN A 66 -5.91 -1.39 -18.06
C ASN A 66 -6.77 -0.36 -17.34
N THR A 67 -8.06 -0.34 -17.64
CA THR A 67 -9.08 0.34 -16.84
C THR A 67 -9.87 -0.71 -16.07
N ILE A 68 -9.88 -0.62 -14.75
CA ILE A 68 -10.55 -1.57 -13.86
C ILE A 68 -11.44 -0.77 -12.92
N THR A 69 -12.73 -1.01 -12.97
CA THR A 69 -13.71 -0.41 -12.04
C THR A 69 -14.44 -1.53 -11.33
N ASP A 70 -14.49 -1.44 -10.01
CA ASP A 70 -15.15 -2.41 -9.17
C ASP A 70 -16.05 -1.73 -8.13
N ASP A 71 -17.30 -2.18 -8.06
CA ASP A 71 -18.31 -1.69 -7.13
C ASP A 71 -18.91 -2.80 -6.26
N SER A 72 -18.24 -3.95 -6.17
CA SER A 72 -18.68 -5.10 -5.38
C SER A 72 -17.68 -5.51 -4.31
N ALA A 73 -16.38 -5.60 -4.63
CA ALA A 73 -15.33 -6.11 -3.75
C ALA A 73 -13.95 -5.44 -4.00
N ASP A 74 -12.86 -6.13 -3.65
CA ASP A 74 -11.51 -5.72 -4.10
C ASP A 74 -11.46 -5.77 -5.64
N ALA A 75 -10.93 -4.74 -6.29
CA ALA A 75 -10.88 -4.71 -7.76
C ALA A 75 -9.94 -5.78 -8.33
N ILE A 76 -8.78 -5.95 -7.69
CA ILE A 76 -7.83 -7.01 -8.02
C ILE A 76 -7.51 -7.76 -6.74
N ARG A 77 -7.90 -9.04 -6.70
CA ARG A 77 -7.61 -9.96 -5.60
C ARG A 77 -6.60 -11.00 -6.06
N ILE A 78 -5.48 -11.07 -5.36
CA ILE A 78 -4.43 -12.08 -5.57
C ILE A 78 -4.20 -12.78 -4.25
N GLN A 79 -4.39 -14.09 -4.23
CA GLN A 79 -4.21 -14.85 -3.00
C GLN A 79 -3.61 -16.24 -3.20
N SER A 80 -2.83 -16.68 -2.21
CA SER A 80 -2.47 -18.09 -2.05
C SER A 80 -3.61 -18.85 -1.36
N GLY A 81 -3.79 -20.11 -1.75
CA GLY A 81 -4.73 -21.05 -1.19
C GLY A 81 -4.02 -21.96 -0.20
N GLY A 82 -4.00 -21.57 1.08
CA GLY A 82 -3.33 -22.35 2.14
C GLY A 82 -1.80 -22.16 2.15
N LEU A 83 -1.13 -23.04 2.91
CA LEU A 83 0.33 -23.08 3.02
C LEU A 83 0.91 -23.59 1.68
N LEU A 84 1.31 -22.67 0.81
CA LEU A 84 2.08 -22.97 -0.39
C LEU A 84 3.56 -22.95 0.03
N ASP A 85 4.14 -24.13 0.31
CA ASP A 85 5.55 -24.25 0.68
C ASP A 85 6.42 -23.53 -0.39
N ASP A 86 7.10 -22.46 0.05
CA ASP A 86 8.06 -21.59 -0.63
C ASP A 86 7.71 -21.09 -2.06
N SER A 87 6.45 -21.14 -2.47
CA SER A 87 6.05 -20.73 -3.83
C SER A 87 6.11 -19.21 -4.02
N PHE A 88 6.72 -18.81 -5.13
CA PHE A 88 6.99 -17.41 -5.43
C PHE A 88 5.91 -16.77 -6.32
N ILE A 89 5.47 -15.56 -5.96
CA ILE A 89 4.66 -14.69 -6.84
C ILE A 89 5.42 -13.43 -7.26
N SER A 90 5.33 -13.11 -8.56
CA SER A 90 5.69 -11.79 -9.09
C SER A 90 4.46 -11.06 -9.62
N VAL A 91 4.22 -9.84 -9.16
CA VAL A 91 3.12 -8.97 -9.60
C VAL A 91 3.70 -7.67 -10.15
N THR A 92 3.31 -7.28 -11.36
CA THR A 92 3.69 -6.00 -11.97
C THR A 92 2.45 -5.24 -12.45
N LEU A 93 2.29 -4.00 -11.98
CA LEU A 93 1.27 -3.06 -12.41
C LEU A 93 1.94 -1.83 -13.05
N GLU A 94 1.54 -1.48 -14.26
CA GLU A 94 2.00 -0.28 -14.97
C GLU A 94 0.87 0.45 -15.70
N GLY A 95 0.75 1.76 -15.50
CA GLY A 95 -0.20 2.60 -16.23
C GLY A 95 -1.68 2.24 -16.08
N ASN A 96 -2.07 1.44 -15.07
CA ASN A 96 -3.46 1.05 -14.88
C ASN A 96 -4.27 2.17 -14.19
N SER A 97 -5.56 2.26 -14.50
CA SER A 97 -6.53 3.09 -13.79
C SER A 97 -7.50 2.17 -13.05
N ILE A 98 -7.45 2.17 -11.72
CA ILE A 98 -8.19 1.27 -10.85
C ILE A 98 -9.12 2.10 -9.95
N THR A 99 -10.41 1.82 -10.01
CA THR A 99 -11.43 2.51 -9.21
C THR A 99 -12.20 1.53 -8.36
N ASN A 100 -12.31 1.81 -7.06
CA ASN A 100 -13.17 1.10 -6.13
C ASN A 100 -14.20 2.04 -5.49
N SER A 101 -15.45 1.58 -5.35
CA SER A 101 -16.56 2.45 -4.91
C SER A 101 -17.34 1.98 -3.69
N VAL A 102 -17.08 0.75 -3.20
CA VAL A 102 -17.70 0.16 -2.01
C VAL A 102 -16.75 0.11 -0.82
N SER A 103 -17.28 -0.02 0.40
CA SER A 103 -16.47 0.02 1.65
C SER A 103 -15.72 -1.28 1.91
N ASN A 104 -14.60 -1.20 2.63
CA ASN A 104 -13.75 -2.34 3.01
C ASN A 104 -13.16 -3.08 1.81
N THR A 105 -12.67 -2.32 0.82
CA THR A 105 -12.10 -2.88 -0.41
C THR A 105 -10.83 -2.17 -0.82
N ALA A 106 -9.99 -2.88 -1.56
CA ALA A 106 -8.76 -2.39 -2.12
C ALA A 106 -8.80 -2.33 -3.66
N GLY A 107 -8.04 -1.40 -4.25
CA GLY A 107 -7.75 -1.45 -5.69
C GLY A 107 -6.87 -2.65 -6.06
N LEU A 108 -5.82 -2.89 -5.28
CA LEU A 108 -4.99 -4.09 -5.32
C LEU A 108 -4.93 -4.72 -3.94
N SER A 109 -5.30 -5.99 -3.84
CA SER A 109 -5.28 -6.80 -2.62
C SER A 109 -4.43 -8.04 -2.85
N VAL A 110 -3.28 -8.14 -2.18
CA VAL A 110 -2.38 -9.30 -2.26
C VAL A 110 -2.26 -9.95 -0.90
N ILE A 111 -2.73 -11.18 -0.77
CA ILE A 111 -2.56 -11.99 0.44
C ILE A 111 -1.75 -13.22 0.07
N TRP A 112 -0.47 -13.24 0.43
CA TRP A 112 0.43 -14.26 -0.06
C TRP A 112 1.28 -14.85 1.06
N GLU A 113 1.35 -16.17 1.05
CA GLU A 113 2.24 -16.99 1.85
C GLU A 113 3.30 -17.57 0.91
N GLY A 114 4.57 -17.36 1.25
CA GLY A 114 5.73 -17.59 0.38
C GLY A 114 6.47 -16.31 -0.02
N PRO A 115 7.58 -16.42 -0.76
CA PRO A 115 8.32 -15.27 -1.29
C PRO A 115 7.47 -14.48 -2.30
N GLN A 116 7.58 -13.16 -2.30
CA GLN A 116 6.79 -12.33 -3.22
C GLN A 116 7.50 -11.06 -3.67
N THR A 117 7.30 -10.69 -4.94
CA THR A 117 7.79 -9.44 -5.51
C THR A 117 6.66 -8.68 -6.18
N ILE A 118 6.39 -7.47 -5.70
CA ILE A 118 5.32 -6.61 -6.18
C ILE A 118 5.93 -5.30 -6.67
N LEU A 119 5.73 -5.00 -7.96
CA LEU A 119 6.16 -3.76 -8.60
C LEU A 119 4.94 -3.00 -9.11
N VAL A 120 4.68 -1.83 -8.54
CA VAL A 120 3.68 -0.87 -9.01
C VAL A 120 4.44 0.34 -9.52
N THR A 121 4.56 0.46 -10.84
CA THR A 121 5.45 1.45 -11.47
C THR A 121 4.77 2.21 -12.59
N ASN A 122 5.31 3.38 -12.94
CA ASN A 122 4.95 4.12 -14.15
C ASN A 122 3.45 4.46 -14.21
N ALA A 123 3.02 5.38 -13.35
CA ALA A 123 1.73 6.08 -13.44
C ALA A 123 0.46 5.24 -13.33
N ASN A 124 0.41 4.26 -12.41
CA ASN A 124 -0.88 3.68 -12.00
C ASN A 124 -1.71 4.74 -11.23
N THR A 125 -3.02 4.69 -11.37
CA THR A 125 -3.97 5.57 -10.67
C THR A 125 -4.95 4.73 -9.87
N PHE A 126 -5.04 4.95 -8.57
CA PHE A 126 -5.98 4.31 -7.64
C PHE A 126 -6.99 5.33 -7.12
N ILE A 127 -8.29 5.05 -7.31
CA ILE A 127 -9.37 5.98 -6.99
C ILE A 127 -10.39 5.33 -6.07
N GLY A 128 -10.58 5.87 -4.86
CA GLY A 128 -11.60 5.45 -3.91
C GLY A 128 -12.71 6.49 -3.75
N THR A 129 -13.95 6.17 -4.11
CA THR A 129 -15.02 7.17 -4.31
C THR A 129 -15.87 7.51 -3.06
N GLY A 130 -15.25 7.59 -1.88
CA GLY A 130 -15.90 8.08 -0.66
C GLY A 130 -16.53 7.02 0.24
N ALA A 131 -16.34 5.74 -0.06
CA ALA A 131 -16.69 4.64 0.83
C ALA A 131 -15.66 4.47 1.97
N THR A 132 -16.07 3.92 3.11
CA THR A 132 -15.19 3.82 4.30
C THR A 132 -14.20 2.68 4.13
N ASN A 133 -12.99 2.83 4.69
CA ASN A 133 -11.99 1.76 4.73
C ASN A 133 -11.62 1.25 3.32
N ASN A 134 -11.27 2.18 2.43
CA ASN A 134 -10.74 1.83 1.11
C ASN A 134 -9.23 1.89 1.09
N GLN A 135 -8.63 0.90 0.44
CA GLN A 135 -7.19 0.87 0.18
C GLN A 135 -6.90 1.09 -1.30
N GLY A 136 -5.88 1.87 -1.64
CA GLY A 136 -5.34 1.82 -3.00
C GLY A 136 -4.64 0.49 -3.23
N ILE A 137 -3.67 0.20 -2.36
CA ILE A 137 -2.94 -1.07 -2.29
C ILE A 137 -3.06 -1.62 -0.87
N ASN A 138 -3.40 -2.90 -0.74
CA ASN A 138 -3.38 -3.68 0.49
C ASN A 138 -2.51 -4.92 0.30
N ILE A 139 -1.38 -4.99 1.01
CA ILE A 139 -0.47 -6.14 1.01
C ILE A 139 -0.50 -6.81 2.37
N ASP A 140 -0.76 -8.12 2.37
CA ASP A 140 -0.68 -8.99 3.54
C ASP A 140 0.30 -10.14 3.23
N ALA A 141 1.53 -10.00 3.70
CA ALA A 141 2.58 -11.00 3.56
C ALA A 141 2.55 -11.93 4.77
N THR A 142 1.92 -13.09 4.62
CA THR A 142 1.55 -13.96 5.74
C THR A 142 2.59 -15.03 6.07
N SER A 143 3.65 -15.17 5.27
CA SER A 143 4.75 -16.06 5.64
C SER A 143 5.57 -15.46 6.77
N ASN A 144 5.94 -16.30 7.73
CA ASN A 144 6.85 -15.97 8.83
C ASN A 144 8.25 -16.63 8.67
N ASP A 145 8.50 -17.32 7.55
CA ASP A 145 9.83 -17.86 7.26
C ASP A 145 10.81 -16.71 6.94
N LEU A 146 12.05 -16.84 7.39
CA LEU A 146 13.13 -15.90 7.09
C LEU A 146 13.63 -16.00 5.64
N ALA A 147 13.33 -17.08 4.92
CA ALA A 147 13.61 -17.22 3.50
C ALA A 147 12.60 -16.46 2.62
N ASP A 148 11.39 -16.25 3.12
CA ASP A 148 10.27 -15.70 2.37
C ASP A 148 10.24 -14.17 2.41
N LEU A 149 11.05 -13.58 1.54
CA LEU A 149 11.15 -12.13 1.44
C LEU A 149 9.95 -11.53 0.67
N LEU A 150 9.24 -10.59 1.31
CA LEU A 150 8.43 -9.60 0.59
C LEU A 150 9.36 -8.54 -0.02
N THR A 151 9.31 -8.37 -1.34
CA THR A 151 9.85 -7.20 -2.03
C THR A 151 8.71 -6.36 -2.59
N LEU A 152 8.51 -5.15 -2.08
CA LEU A 152 7.50 -4.20 -2.58
C LEU A 152 8.19 -2.96 -3.15
N GLN A 153 7.83 -2.57 -4.37
CA GLN A 153 8.24 -1.33 -4.99
C GLN A 153 7.04 -0.57 -5.54
N VAL A 154 6.79 0.64 -5.02
CA VAL A 154 5.78 1.56 -5.55
C VAL A 154 6.48 2.83 -6.02
N ASN A 155 6.71 2.95 -7.34
CA ASN A 155 7.56 4.02 -7.85
C ASN A 155 7.13 4.66 -9.18
N ASN A 156 7.74 5.80 -9.50
CA ASN A 156 7.53 6.50 -10.78
C ASN A 156 6.07 6.95 -11.01
N ASN A 157 5.65 7.95 -10.25
CA ASN A 157 4.42 8.73 -10.44
C ASN A 157 3.11 7.97 -10.32
N ASN A 158 3.01 6.96 -9.44
CA ASN A 158 1.68 6.42 -9.10
C ASN A 158 0.87 7.46 -8.34
N ASN A 159 -0.43 7.48 -8.60
CA ASN A 159 -1.37 8.45 -8.06
C ASN A 159 -2.45 7.72 -7.24
N PHE A 160 -2.77 8.25 -6.07
CA PHE A 160 -3.81 7.74 -5.18
C PHE A 160 -4.74 8.90 -4.85
N THR A 161 -6.02 8.75 -5.11
CA THR A 161 -7.04 9.76 -4.77
C THR A 161 -8.21 9.06 -4.08
N ILE A 162 -8.19 9.07 -2.75
CA ILE A 162 -9.14 8.30 -1.95
C ILE A 162 -9.87 9.26 -1.01
N ALA A 163 -11.19 9.37 -1.20
CA ALA A 163 -12.05 10.28 -0.44
C ALA A 163 -12.75 9.61 0.76
N GLY A 164 -12.59 8.29 0.89
CA GLY A 164 -13.16 7.48 1.95
C GLY A 164 -12.63 7.80 3.34
N THR A 165 -13.48 7.73 4.38
CA THR A 165 -13.01 7.82 5.77
C THR A 165 -12.23 6.57 6.16
N ASN A 166 -11.31 6.70 7.13
CA ASN A 166 -10.47 5.60 7.62
C ASN A 166 -9.84 4.78 6.49
N SER A 167 -9.37 5.44 5.45
CA SER A 167 -8.87 4.79 4.22
C SER A 167 -7.35 4.92 4.13
N GLU A 168 -6.73 4.13 3.26
CA GLU A 168 -5.29 4.10 3.09
C GLU A 168 -4.89 4.20 1.61
N GLY A 169 -3.88 5.02 1.30
CA GLY A 169 -3.27 4.97 -0.04
C GLY A 169 -2.58 3.63 -0.25
N ILE A 170 -1.65 3.31 0.65
CA ILE A 170 -0.89 2.06 0.67
C ILE A 170 -0.94 1.51 2.09
N GLN A 171 -1.40 0.27 2.24
CA GLN A 171 -1.36 -0.49 3.49
C GLN A 171 -0.50 -1.75 3.32
N VAL A 172 0.38 -2.01 4.28
CA VAL A 172 1.23 -3.20 4.30
C VAL A 172 1.22 -3.86 5.68
N SER A 173 1.12 -5.19 5.69
CA SER A 173 1.32 -6.05 6.85
C SER A 173 2.29 -7.17 6.49
N THR A 174 3.21 -7.52 7.39
CA THR A 174 4.20 -8.58 7.16
C THR A 174 4.39 -9.44 8.41
N GLU A 175 4.35 -10.76 8.26
CA GLU A 175 4.75 -11.70 9.32
C GLU A 175 6.23 -12.11 9.23
N GLY A 176 6.87 -11.88 8.07
CA GLY A 176 8.25 -12.26 7.75
C GLY A 176 9.11 -11.09 7.24
N PRO A 177 10.33 -11.36 6.77
CA PRO A 177 11.27 -10.32 6.32
C PRO A 177 10.72 -9.54 5.12
N SER A 178 11.08 -8.26 5.03
CA SER A 178 10.59 -7.40 3.95
C SER A 178 11.64 -6.39 3.46
N ASN A 179 11.51 -6.03 2.19
CA ASN A 179 12.24 -4.94 1.54
C ASN A 179 11.24 -4.08 0.75
N ILE A 180 10.96 -2.88 1.27
CA ILE A 180 9.86 -2.03 0.81
C ILE A 180 10.43 -0.69 0.36
N LEU A 181 10.19 -0.33 -0.89
CA LEU A 181 10.58 0.95 -1.47
C LEU A 181 9.34 1.67 -2.03
N ILE A 182 9.03 2.85 -1.50
CA ILE A 182 7.97 3.72 -2.02
C ILE A 182 8.62 5.04 -2.42
N THR A 183 8.74 5.32 -3.72
CA THR A 183 9.53 6.48 -4.16
C THR A 183 9.10 7.15 -5.45
N ASN A 184 9.36 8.45 -5.58
CA ASN A 184 9.11 9.23 -6.80
C ASN A 184 7.64 9.20 -7.24
N ASN A 185 6.69 9.15 -6.31
CA ASN A 185 5.26 9.32 -6.58
C ASN A 185 4.91 10.81 -6.41
N LEU A 186 5.23 11.63 -7.43
CA LEU A 186 5.31 13.09 -7.32
C LEU A 186 4.25 13.89 -8.09
N ASP A 187 3.55 13.30 -9.07
CA ASP A 187 2.58 14.00 -9.92
C ASP A 187 1.36 14.50 -9.11
N GLN A 188 0.33 13.67 -8.94
CA GLN A 188 -0.70 13.91 -7.93
C GLN A 188 -0.32 13.27 -6.59
N GLY A 189 0.53 12.23 -6.63
CA GLY A 189 1.05 11.55 -5.44
C GLY A 189 -0.06 10.84 -4.67
N ILE A 190 0.03 10.87 -3.34
CA ILE A 190 -0.96 10.24 -2.44
C ILE A 190 -1.86 11.32 -1.86
N VAL A 191 -3.10 11.42 -2.33
CA VAL A 191 -4.09 12.39 -1.87
C VAL A 191 -5.21 11.66 -1.11
N MET A 192 -5.28 11.93 0.19
CA MET A 192 -6.28 11.33 1.09
C MET A 192 -7.23 12.41 1.58
N ALA A 193 -8.51 12.28 1.22
CA ALA A 193 -9.53 13.30 1.47
C ALA A 193 -10.60 12.90 2.50
N GLY A 194 -10.56 11.69 3.05
CA GLY A 194 -11.45 11.30 4.14
C GLY A 194 -10.80 11.39 5.52
N THR A 195 -11.61 11.69 6.54
CA THR A 195 -11.19 11.79 7.94
C THR A 195 -10.57 10.49 8.44
N GLY A 196 -9.51 10.59 9.26
CA GLY A 196 -8.89 9.41 9.91
C GLY A 196 -8.08 8.52 8.97
N SER A 197 -7.78 8.99 7.76
CA SER A 197 -7.08 8.21 6.73
C SER A 197 -5.57 8.26 6.89
N ALA A 198 -4.87 7.30 6.28
CA ALA A 198 -3.42 7.30 6.17
C ALA A 198 -2.95 7.36 4.71
N GLY A 199 -1.87 8.08 4.41
CA GLY A 199 -1.24 8.02 3.09
C GLY A 199 -0.56 6.68 2.88
N ILE A 200 0.40 6.36 3.76
CA ILE A 200 1.12 5.10 3.82
C ILE A 200 0.99 4.55 5.24
N ARG A 201 0.55 3.31 5.38
CA ARG A 201 0.35 2.65 6.68
C ARG A 201 0.98 1.27 6.71
N PHE A 202 1.71 1.00 7.78
CA PHE A 202 2.22 -0.32 8.11
C PHE A 202 1.50 -0.83 9.35
N LEU A 203 0.68 -1.87 9.19
CA LEU A 203 -0.08 -2.46 10.31
C LEU A 203 0.85 -3.25 11.23
N ASP A 204 1.70 -4.08 10.63
CA ASP A 204 2.74 -4.83 11.32
C ASP A 204 3.96 -4.95 10.39
N LEU A 205 5.15 -4.70 10.95
CA LEU A 205 6.42 -4.96 10.31
C LEU A 205 7.20 -5.95 11.17
N ALA A 206 7.40 -7.14 10.62
CA ALA A 206 8.18 -8.18 11.28
C ALA A 206 9.68 -7.83 11.29
N ALA A 207 10.47 -8.67 11.96
CA ALA A 207 11.91 -8.52 12.04
C ALA A 207 12.57 -8.59 10.65
N ASN A 208 13.76 -8.00 10.52
CA ASN A 208 14.53 -7.95 9.28
C ASN A 208 13.81 -7.20 8.14
N SER A 209 13.02 -6.19 8.49
CA SER A 209 12.31 -5.34 7.54
C SER A 209 13.14 -4.10 7.18
N ASN A 210 13.31 -3.84 5.89
CA ASN A 210 13.98 -2.65 5.38
C ASN A 210 12.97 -1.81 4.59
N VAL A 211 12.70 -0.60 5.06
CA VAL A 211 11.72 0.29 4.44
C VAL A 211 12.42 1.57 4.01
N GLN A 212 12.17 2.01 2.77
CA GLN A 212 12.63 3.28 2.23
C GLN A 212 11.45 4.01 1.59
N ILE A 213 11.15 5.21 2.09
CA ILE A 213 10.06 6.05 1.61
C ILE A 213 10.66 7.40 1.20
N ASP A 214 10.87 7.60 -0.09
CA ASP A 214 11.68 8.72 -0.57
C ASP A 214 11.03 9.50 -1.71
N ASN A 215 11.15 10.83 -1.70
CA ASN A 215 10.69 11.66 -2.84
C ASN A 215 9.21 11.42 -3.20
N ASN A 216 8.31 11.34 -2.22
CA ASN A 216 6.87 11.24 -2.46
C ASN A 216 6.17 12.56 -2.15
N PHE A 217 5.07 12.82 -2.86
CA PHE A 217 4.10 13.85 -2.49
C PHE A 217 2.92 13.18 -1.79
N ILE A 218 2.69 13.51 -0.53
CA ILE A 218 1.59 12.98 0.30
C ILE A 218 0.78 14.18 0.76
N ASN A 219 -0.53 14.18 0.53
CA ASN A 219 -1.39 15.30 0.88
C ASN A 219 -2.66 14.80 1.58
N MET A 220 -2.71 15.04 2.89
CA MET A 220 -3.85 14.74 3.74
C MET A 220 -4.75 15.97 3.81
N THR A 221 -5.93 15.91 3.19
CA THR A 221 -6.83 17.08 3.07
C THR A 221 -8.01 17.06 4.03
N ALA A 222 -8.07 16.07 4.93
CA ALA A 222 -9.09 15.94 5.96
C ALA A 222 -8.48 15.79 7.36
N ASN A 223 -9.30 16.00 8.38
CA ASN A 223 -8.88 15.97 9.79
C ASN A 223 -8.42 14.57 10.22
N GLY A 224 -7.49 14.53 11.18
CA GLY A 224 -7.00 13.27 11.76
C GLY A 224 -6.21 12.41 10.77
N GLY A 225 -5.65 13.03 9.73
CA GLY A 225 -4.88 12.35 8.70
C GLY A 225 -3.47 12.00 9.17
N ASN A 226 -3.00 10.80 8.81
CA ASN A 226 -1.63 10.37 9.00
C ASN A 226 -0.91 10.29 7.64
N GLY A 227 0.20 11.00 7.45
CA GLY A 227 0.98 10.92 6.21
C GLY A 227 1.61 9.53 6.04
N ILE A 228 2.51 9.19 6.95
CA ILE A 228 3.18 7.89 7.05
C ILE A 228 2.99 7.38 8.49
N PHE A 229 2.47 6.17 8.64
CA PHE A 229 2.16 5.64 9.96
C PHE A 229 2.57 4.18 10.11
N PHE A 230 3.25 3.87 11.22
CA PHE A 230 3.64 2.52 11.60
C PHE A 230 2.91 2.15 12.88
N ASP A 231 1.99 1.21 12.81
CA ASP A 231 1.20 0.76 13.95
C ASP A 231 2.07 -0.10 14.90
N LEU A 232 2.83 -1.04 14.34
CA LEU A 232 3.76 -1.92 15.04
C LEU A 232 5.01 -2.18 14.19
N ILE A 233 6.18 -2.13 14.82
CA ILE A 233 7.45 -2.56 14.21
C ILE A 233 8.21 -3.47 15.17
N ASN A 234 8.68 -4.60 14.66
CA ASN A 234 9.77 -5.35 15.27
C ASN A 234 11.11 -4.84 14.73
N ALA A 235 11.86 -4.12 15.56
CA ALA A 235 13.10 -3.47 15.18
C ALA A 235 14.31 -4.41 15.07
N THR A 236 14.14 -5.71 15.34
CA THR A 236 15.23 -6.71 15.22
C THR A 236 15.77 -6.71 13.80
N ASN A 237 17.00 -6.21 13.61
CA ASN A 237 17.66 -6.06 12.31
C ASN A 237 16.84 -5.29 11.26
N SER A 238 15.94 -4.41 11.68
CA SER A 238 15.10 -3.63 10.78
C SER A 238 15.66 -2.21 10.59
N SER A 239 15.36 -1.61 9.44
CA SER A 239 15.72 -0.23 9.13
C SER A 239 14.57 0.49 8.43
N VAL A 240 14.41 1.78 8.72
CA VAL A 240 13.40 2.63 8.09
C VAL A 240 14.08 3.94 7.66
N ILE A 241 14.04 4.24 6.38
CA ILE A 241 14.55 5.48 5.80
C ILE A 241 13.36 6.26 5.25
N ILE A 242 13.23 7.52 5.63
CA ILE A 242 12.16 8.41 5.18
C ILE A 242 12.82 9.73 4.82
N ASP A 243 13.03 9.98 3.54
CA ASP A 243 13.81 11.13 3.08
C ASP A 243 13.11 11.91 1.96
N ALA A 244 13.31 13.23 1.91
CA ALA A 244 12.89 14.08 0.79
C ALA A 244 11.40 14.00 0.39
N ASN A 245 10.51 13.59 1.31
CA ASN A 245 9.07 13.62 1.07
C ASN A 245 8.51 15.03 1.27
N THR A 246 7.44 15.35 0.54
CA THR A 246 6.61 16.52 0.80
C THR A 246 5.26 16.04 1.35
N ILE A 247 4.96 16.40 2.59
CA ILE A 247 3.77 15.97 3.32
C ILE A 247 2.89 17.20 3.63
N GLY A 248 1.73 17.27 3.02
CA GLY A 248 0.67 18.23 3.34
C GLY A 248 -0.28 17.66 4.39
N LEU A 249 -0.58 18.42 5.44
CA LEU A 249 -1.54 18.07 6.47
C LEU A 249 -2.62 19.15 6.63
N PHE A 250 -3.85 18.71 6.89
CA PHE A 250 -4.98 19.58 7.17
C PHE A 250 -5.37 19.51 8.66
N ASP A 251 -4.94 20.50 9.45
CA ASP A 251 -5.39 20.72 10.84
C ASP A 251 -6.63 21.63 10.83
N GLY A 252 -7.80 21.00 10.71
CA GLY A 252 -9.10 21.70 10.71
C GLY A 252 -9.92 21.50 11.99
N SER A 253 -9.40 20.80 13.01
CA SER A 253 -10.19 20.41 14.20
C SER A 253 -9.35 20.32 15.46
N VAL A 254 -9.83 20.94 16.55
CA VAL A 254 -9.21 20.87 17.89
C VAL A 254 -9.33 19.50 18.58
N PHE A 255 -10.06 18.56 17.98
CA PHE A 255 -10.27 17.21 18.52
C PHE A 255 -9.52 16.12 17.75
N ALA A 256 -8.83 16.48 16.68
CA ALA A 256 -8.06 15.56 15.85
C ALA A 256 -6.56 15.78 16.04
N ASN A 257 -5.78 14.75 15.73
CA ASN A 257 -4.32 14.84 15.69
C ASN A 257 -3.87 14.46 14.27
N GLU A 258 -3.10 15.34 13.65
CA GLU A 258 -2.48 15.09 12.35
C GLU A 258 -1.01 14.67 12.55
N THR A 259 -0.63 13.59 11.89
CA THR A 259 0.70 13.00 12.03
C THR A 259 1.39 12.98 10.67
N ALA A 260 2.54 13.64 10.50
CA ALA A 260 3.29 13.48 9.24
C ALA A 260 3.95 12.11 9.17
N VAL A 261 4.66 11.75 10.24
CA VAL A 261 5.34 10.45 10.40
C VAL A 261 5.08 9.99 11.84
N GLY A 262 4.53 8.79 12.01
CA GLY A 262 4.19 8.26 13.33
C GLY A 262 4.61 6.82 13.52
N PHE A 263 5.08 6.50 14.73
CA PHE A 263 5.37 5.15 15.18
C PHE A 263 4.55 4.89 16.44
N ASN A 264 3.56 4.02 16.38
CA ASN A 264 2.68 3.80 17.52
C ASN A 264 3.30 2.82 18.54
N ALA A 265 3.87 1.70 18.08
CA ALA A 265 4.54 0.72 18.93
C ALA A 265 5.81 0.16 18.27
N MET A 266 6.81 -0.15 19.09
CA MET A 266 8.03 -0.83 18.65
C MET A 266 8.43 -1.91 19.65
N THR A 267 8.91 -3.03 19.13
CA THR A 267 9.51 -4.12 19.90
C THR A 267 10.97 -4.29 19.50
N ASN A 268 11.81 -4.77 20.41
CA ASN A 268 13.22 -5.13 20.15
C ASN A 268 14.10 -3.98 19.57
N GLY A 269 13.82 -2.74 19.96
CA GLY A 269 14.60 -1.55 19.56
C GLY A 269 16.07 -1.57 20.00
N PRO A 270 16.92 -0.69 19.45
CA PRO A 270 16.55 0.50 18.68
C PRO A 270 16.37 0.27 17.17
N LEU A 271 15.45 1.00 16.55
CA LEU A 271 15.31 1.09 15.09
C LEU A 271 16.27 2.12 14.49
N THR A 272 16.91 1.79 13.37
CA THR A 272 17.71 2.74 12.58
C THR A 272 16.78 3.57 11.72
N LEU A 273 16.83 4.91 11.85
CA LEU A 273 15.92 5.84 11.20
C LEU A 273 16.66 6.96 10.42
N GLY A 274 16.40 7.04 9.11
CA GLY A 274 16.78 8.18 8.24
C GLY A 274 18.25 8.25 7.79
N THR A 275 18.53 9.17 6.86
CA THR A 275 19.91 9.51 6.41
C THR A 275 20.29 10.99 6.59
N GLY A 276 19.41 11.79 7.18
CA GLY A 276 19.61 13.21 7.43
C GLY A 276 19.06 14.15 6.33
N VAL A 277 18.40 13.60 5.29
CA VAL A 277 17.77 14.41 4.25
C VAL A 277 16.40 14.92 4.72
N ASN A 278 16.08 16.16 4.38
CA ASN A 278 14.93 16.86 4.94
C ASN A 278 13.60 16.40 4.34
N ASN A 279 12.61 16.08 5.18
CA ASN A 279 11.21 15.95 4.80
C ASN A 279 10.49 17.30 5.01
N ILE A 280 9.76 17.75 4.00
CA ILE A 280 9.02 19.01 4.04
C ILE A 280 7.60 18.73 4.51
N VAL A 281 7.20 19.32 5.63
CA VAL A 281 5.84 19.23 6.15
C VAL A 281 5.16 20.59 6.06
N ASN A 282 4.04 20.66 5.34
CA ASN A 282 3.23 21.87 5.18
C ASN A 282 1.87 21.67 5.84
N VAL A 283 1.45 22.61 6.67
CA VAL A 283 0.15 22.54 7.37
C VAL A 283 -0.73 23.71 6.93
N THR A 284 -1.86 23.42 6.28
CA THR A 284 -2.67 24.44 5.58
C THR A 284 -3.63 25.25 6.47
N THR A 285 -3.88 24.84 7.71
CA THR A 285 -4.69 25.59 8.68
C THR A 285 -4.09 25.44 10.08
N VAL A 286 -4.01 26.53 10.84
CA VAL A 286 -3.25 26.62 12.11
C VAL A 286 -4.22 26.68 13.30
N GLY A 287 -5.17 25.75 13.34
CA GLY A 287 -6.22 25.73 14.37
C GLY A 287 -5.68 25.39 15.75
N ASN A 288 -4.64 24.55 15.81
CA ASN A 288 -3.90 24.23 17.04
C ASN A 288 -2.52 23.65 16.72
N ASN A 289 -1.44 24.33 17.13
CA ASN A 289 -0.06 23.81 17.05
C ASN A 289 0.24 22.61 17.98
N ASN A 290 -0.78 21.91 18.49
CA ASN A 290 -0.65 21.11 19.71
C ASN A 290 -0.54 19.59 19.52
N SER A 291 -0.63 19.04 18.30
CA SER A 291 -0.60 17.58 18.13
C SER A 291 0.09 17.10 16.87
N PHE A 292 1.07 17.85 16.38
CA PHE A 292 2.00 17.30 15.41
C PHE A 292 2.95 16.32 16.12
N ILE A 293 2.67 15.02 15.98
CA ILE A 293 3.55 13.98 16.48
C ILE A 293 4.56 13.66 15.38
N LEU A 294 5.82 13.97 15.65
CA LEU A 294 6.96 13.61 14.80
C LEU A 294 7.44 12.19 15.07
N PHE A 295 7.38 11.81 16.35
CA PHE A 295 7.78 10.53 16.87
C PHE A 295 6.96 10.26 18.12
N ASN A 296 6.23 9.14 18.15
CA ASN A 296 5.78 8.57 19.41
C ASN A 296 6.77 7.42 19.75
N PRO A 297 7.59 7.54 20.81
CA PRO A 297 8.73 6.67 20.97
C PRO A 297 8.32 5.27 21.45
N GLY A 298 8.43 4.29 20.56
CA GLY A 298 8.66 2.88 20.91
C GLY A 298 10.14 2.54 21.18
N GLY A 299 11.06 3.50 21.00
CA GLY A 299 12.50 3.35 21.26
C GLY A 299 13.35 3.25 19.98
N GLY A 300 13.91 4.36 19.53
CA GLY A 300 14.86 4.43 18.40
C GLY A 300 15.55 5.79 18.36
N SER A 301 16.60 5.92 17.56
CA SER A 301 17.25 7.21 17.28
C SER A 301 16.88 7.66 15.87
N PHE A 302 16.17 8.77 15.75
CA PHE A 302 15.88 9.42 14.47
C PHE A 302 17.08 10.28 14.04
N ASP A 303 17.65 9.96 12.87
CA ASP A 303 18.74 10.73 12.23
C ASP A 303 18.24 11.30 10.88
N GLY A 304 17.08 11.96 10.90
CA GLY A 304 16.50 12.67 9.76
C GLY A 304 16.28 14.15 10.08
N GLN A 305 16.03 14.96 9.05
CA GLN A 305 15.63 16.36 9.23
C GLN A 305 14.16 16.53 8.85
N ILE A 306 13.41 17.32 9.64
CA ILE A 306 12.03 17.68 9.30
C ILE A 306 11.90 19.19 9.36
N SER A 307 11.49 19.77 8.24
CA SER A 307 11.14 21.19 8.17
C SER A 307 9.63 21.35 8.21
N LEU A 308 9.13 22.07 9.21
CA LEU A 308 7.73 22.41 9.34
C LEU A 308 7.50 23.83 8.81
N ASN A 309 6.69 23.98 7.76
CA ASN A 309 6.38 25.27 7.13
C ASN A 309 7.65 26.12 6.85
N GLY A 310 8.74 25.46 6.43
CA GLY A 310 10.03 26.09 6.14
C GLY A 310 10.98 26.31 7.33
N PHE A 311 10.58 25.94 8.56
CA PHE A 311 11.46 25.96 9.74
C PHE A 311 12.00 24.56 10.04
N LEU A 312 13.32 24.39 10.03
CA LEU A 312 13.96 23.16 10.49
C LEU A 312 13.68 22.96 11.98
N LEU A 313 13.16 21.79 12.33
CA LEU A 313 12.99 21.38 13.72
C LEU A 313 14.30 20.76 14.23
N PRO A 314 14.70 21.04 15.49
CA PRO A 314 15.89 20.47 16.11
C PRO A 314 15.77 18.97 16.39
#